data_AF-A0A530CI16-F1
#
_entry.id   AF-A0A530CI16-F1
#
_cell.length_a   1.000
_cell.length_b   1.000
_cell.length_c   1.000
_cell.angle_alpha   90.00
_cell.angle_beta   90.00
_cell.angle_gamma   90.00
#
_symmetry.space_group_name_H-M   'P 1'
#
loop_
_entity.id
_entity.type
_entity.pdbx_description
1 polymer ?
#
loop_
_entity_poly.entity_id
_entity_poly.type
_entity_poly.pdbx_seq_one_letter_code
_entity_poly.pdbx_strand_id
1 'polypeptide(L)'
;MTDRTIADRQRPNVKKQMEQLAYCLRQAYEFSQSSRSSGLSTKALQAYYSITALANAEVLWLGDGRDSIDARPAKYHRHGLSLVQADSLEASAAALDLDNDASLTGLFGLWRGRARHCPHYVNRDLETSGKLGQSRYDISSSVMELSKIEMPQRPISLTECFQHIPGLFNSLHSARIKPKIARGTIRDRLTFDQTGKAVSARSRSTIHPCSDEILQPILKKFVFSSRLFESISIVDVQAGFVFTSDLTPELFDAPSGAPEIIPDTVDNLYFMGDGDFLNEVGYFYVGLYILGMLSRYYPHTWMKEINRSSLLTILCDEFIDLSLVRAPLMTLGVLDSRVFIYE
;
A
#
# COMPACT_ATOMS: atom_id res chain seq x y z
N MET A 1 19.17 -5.47 11.25
CA MET A 1 19.24 -4.16 10.59
C MET A 1 20.52 -4.15 9.78
N THR A 2 20.44 -3.92 8.48
CA THR A 2 21.63 -3.80 7.61
C THR A 2 22.04 -2.33 7.56
N ASP A 3 23.27 -2.02 7.97
CA ASP A 3 23.81 -0.68 7.85
C ASP A 3 23.87 -0.28 6.38
N ARG A 4 23.36 0.92 6.10
CA ARG A 4 23.40 1.47 4.76
C ARG A 4 24.81 1.97 4.46
N THR A 5 25.51 1.30 3.57
CA THR A 5 26.80 1.81 3.08
C THR A 5 26.58 3.02 2.15
N ILE A 6 26.86 4.21 2.64
CA ILE A 6 26.89 5.45 1.85
C ILE A 6 28.34 5.69 1.42
N ALA A 7 28.57 5.86 0.12
CA ALA A 7 29.89 6.26 -0.38
C ALA A 7 30.27 7.63 0.18
N ASP A 8 31.53 7.83 0.61
CA ASP A 8 31.95 9.07 1.28
C ASP A 8 31.64 10.34 0.48
N ARG A 9 31.80 10.27 -0.85
CA ARG A 9 31.46 11.36 -1.78
C ARG A 9 29.98 11.77 -1.78
N GLN A 10 29.07 10.91 -1.29
CA GLN A 10 27.63 11.17 -1.21
C GLN A 10 27.18 11.64 0.17
N ARG A 11 28.03 11.58 1.21
CA ARG A 11 27.66 12.04 2.57
C ARG A 11 27.10 13.48 2.59
N PRO A 12 27.68 14.46 1.87
CA PRO A 12 27.11 15.81 1.80
C PRO A 12 25.71 15.84 1.18
N ASN A 13 25.48 15.04 0.13
CA ASN A 13 24.19 14.95 -0.54
C ASN A 13 23.15 14.26 0.35
N VAL A 14 23.53 13.25 1.12
CA VAL A 14 22.62 12.61 2.10
C VAL A 14 22.20 13.61 3.18
N LYS A 15 23.13 14.42 3.71
CA LYS A 15 22.78 15.50 4.64
C LYS A 15 21.75 16.46 4.02
N LYS A 16 21.98 16.89 2.78
CA LYS A 16 21.05 17.72 2.02
C LYS A 16 19.70 17.03 1.79
N GLN A 17 19.68 15.73 1.52
CA GLN A 17 18.45 14.94 1.39
C GLN A 17 17.63 14.96 2.67
N MET A 18 18.26 14.89 3.85
CA MET A 18 17.54 14.94 5.13
C MET A 18 16.92 16.32 5.37
N GLU A 19 17.60 17.40 5.00
CA GLU A 19 17.04 18.76 5.03
C GLU A 19 15.83 18.88 4.08
N GLN A 20 15.95 18.36 2.85
CA GLN A 20 14.87 18.31 1.88
C GLN A 20 13.70 17.44 2.35
N LEU A 21 13.97 16.34 3.05
CA LEU A 21 12.97 15.46 3.62
C LEU A 21 12.12 16.19 4.67
N ALA A 22 12.76 16.93 5.59
CA ALA A 22 12.04 17.74 6.56
C ALA A 22 11.15 18.80 5.89
N TYR A 23 11.63 19.41 4.80
CA TYR A 23 10.83 20.33 3.99
C TYR A 23 9.62 19.64 3.33
N CYS A 24 9.81 18.46 2.73
CA CYS A 24 8.72 17.69 2.13
C CYS A 24 7.65 17.30 3.17
N LEU A 25 8.04 16.88 4.37
CA LEU A 25 7.10 16.56 5.44
C LEU A 25 6.29 17.79 5.89
N ARG A 26 6.93 18.97 5.96
CA ARG A 26 6.23 20.24 6.25
C ARG A 26 5.23 20.58 5.15
N GLN A 27 5.63 20.48 3.88
CA GLN A 27 4.72 20.71 2.75
C GLN A 27 3.55 19.72 2.76
N ALA A 28 3.80 18.44 3.03
CA ALA A 28 2.76 17.43 3.13
C ALA A 28 1.71 17.81 4.19
N TYR A 29 2.17 18.27 5.36
CA TYR A 29 1.31 18.77 6.43
C TYR A 29 0.51 20.01 6.00
N GLU A 30 1.16 21.03 5.45
CA GLU A 30 0.51 22.27 5.01
C GLU A 30 -0.57 22.01 3.95
N PHE A 31 -0.27 21.19 2.94
CA PHE A 31 -1.23 20.80 1.91
C PHE A 31 -2.37 19.94 2.47
N SER A 32 -2.11 19.09 3.46
CA SER A 32 -3.15 18.31 4.13
C SER A 32 -4.12 19.22 4.91
N GLN A 33 -3.59 20.20 5.66
CA GLN A 33 -4.43 21.19 6.35
C GLN A 33 -5.23 22.05 5.36
N SER A 34 -4.61 22.47 4.26
CA SER A 34 -5.30 23.20 3.18
C SER A 34 -6.41 22.37 2.55
N SER A 35 -6.18 21.09 2.29
CA SER A 35 -7.19 20.17 1.76
C SER A 35 -8.38 20.04 2.71
N ARG A 36 -8.15 19.79 4.01
CA ARG A 36 -9.20 19.65 5.02
C ARG A 36 -10.08 20.89 5.21
N SER A 37 -9.52 22.07 4.96
CA SER A 37 -10.23 23.36 5.07
C SER A 37 -10.83 23.85 3.75
N SER A 38 -10.53 23.18 2.63
CA SER A 38 -11.01 23.54 1.30
C SER A 38 -12.34 22.87 0.98
N GLY A 39 -13.15 23.51 0.13
CA GLY A 39 -14.30 22.85 -0.51
C GLY A 39 -13.87 21.82 -1.55
N LEU A 40 -14.81 20.95 -1.94
CA LEU A 40 -14.61 19.87 -2.93
C LEU A 40 -13.98 20.33 -4.25
N SER A 41 -14.19 21.59 -4.64
CA SER A 41 -13.65 22.16 -5.87
C SER A 41 -12.12 22.09 -5.94
N THR A 42 -11.42 22.28 -4.81
CA THR A 42 -9.96 22.33 -4.72
C THR A 42 -9.35 21.31 -3.75
N LYS A 43 -10.17 20.70 -2.88
CA LYS A 43 -9.76 19.71 -1.86
C LYS A 43 -8.88 18.60 -2.46
N ALA A 44 -9.28 18.03 -3.60
CA ALA A 44 -8.55 16.97 -4.30
C ALA A 44 -7.15 17.40 -4.75
N LEU A 45 -7.01 18.60 -5.31
CA LEU A 45 -5.73 19.12 -5.77
C LEU A 45 -4.75 19.33 -4.60
N GLN A 46 -5.23 19.83 -3.47
CA GLN A 46 -4.42 20.00 -2.27
C GLN A 46 -3.99 18.64 -1.69
N ALA A 47 -4.89 17.66 -1.64
CA ALA A 47 -4.55 16.30 -1.22
C ALA A 47 -3.52 15.65 -2.15
N TYR A 48 -3.63 15.88 -3.46
CA TYR A 48 -2.64 15.42 -4.44
C TYR A 48 -1.24 15.99 -4.18
N TYR A 49 -1.13 17.28 -3.86
CA TYR A 49 0.16 17.88 -3.51
C TYR A 49 0.68 17.37 -2.16
N SER A 50 -0.20 17.09 -1.20
CA SER A 50 0.18 16.45 0.06
C SER A 50 0.83 15.08 -0.18
N ILE A 51 0.19 14.19 -0.94
CA ILE A 51 0.75 12.85 -1.22
C ILE A 51 2.00 12.90 -2.11
N THR A 52 2.11 13.88 -3.02
CA THR A 52 3.32 14.13 -3.81
C THR A 52 4.49 14.50 -2.90
N ALA A 53 4.25 15.30 -1.86
CA ALA A 53 5.27 15.66 -0.88
C ALA A 53 5.67 14.45 0.00
N LEU A 54 4.70 13.61 0.42
CA LEU A 54 4.99 12.34 1.12
C LEU A 54 5.81 11.37 0.25
N ALA A 55 5.48 11.23 -1.03
CA ALA A 55 6.23 10.39 -1.96
C ALA A 55 7.69 10.86 -2.12
N ASN A 56 7.93 12.17 -2.20
CA ASN A 56 9.29 12.72 -2.15
C ASN A 56 9.98 12.40 -0.81
N ALA A 57 9.28 12.50 0.32
CA ALA A 57 9.85 12.16 1.62
C ALA A 57 10.30 10.69 1.67
N GLU A 58 9.50 9.74 1.17
CA GLU A 58 9.90 8.33 1.07
C GLU A 58 11.11 8.14 0.15
N VAL A 59 11.13 8.78 -1.03
CA VAL A 59 12.26 8.72 -1.96
C VAL A 59 13.54 9.23 -1.31
N LEU A 60 13.48 10.36 -0.61
CA LEU A 60 14.63 10.98 0.06
C LEU A 60 15.11 10.13 1.23
N TRP A 61 14.20 9.54 2.00
CA TRP A 61 14.54 8.64 3.11
C TRP A 61 15.26 7.38 2.64
N LEU A 62 14.75 6.76 1.58
CA LEU A 62 15.30 5.54 1.01
C LEU A 62 16.46 5.80 0.04
N GLY A 63 16.72 7.06 -0.31
CA GLY A 63 17.68 7.51 -1.34
C GLY A 63 19.11 7.72 -0.83
N ASP A 64 20.12 7.55 -1.69
CA ASP A 64 21.54 7.35 -1.29
C ASP A 64 22.44 8.58 -1.50
N GLY A 65 21.84 9.77 -1.49
CA GLY A 65 22.43 11.02 -1.94
C GLY A 65 22.10 11.36 -3.38
N ARG A 66 21.89 10.37 -4.26
CA ARG A 66 21.61 10.62 -5.70
C ARG A 66 20.16 11.03 -5.98
N ASP A 67 19.26 10.74 -5.06
CA ASP A 67 17.84 11.05 -5.19
C ASP A 67 17.46 12.41 -4.58
N SER A 68 18.45 13.24 -4.22
CA SER A 68 18.17 14.61 -3.78
C SER A 68 17.42 15.35 -4.89
N ILE A 69 16.54 16.28 -4.52
CA ILE A 69 15.61 16.92 -5.47
C ILE A 69 16.37 17.60 -6.62
N ASP A 70 17.55 18.13 -6.33
CA ASP A 70 18.43 18.82 -7.26
C ASP A 70 19.44 17.92 -7.98
N ALA A 71 19.76 16.74 -7.42
CA ALA A 71 20.73 15.80 -8.02
C ALA A 71 20.06 14.72 -8.89
N ARG A 72 18.77 14.44 -8.66
CA ARG A 72 18.05 13.40 -9.39
C ARG A 72 17.94 13.74 -10.89
N PRO A 73 17.93 12.73 -11.78
CA PRO A 73 17.78 12.95 -13.22
C PRO A 73 16.52 13.76 -13.58
N ALA A 74 16.66 14.64 -14.57
CA ALA A 74 15.57 15.52 -15.04
C ALA A 74 14.29 14.76 -15.46
N LYS A 75 14.41 13.50 -15.89
CA LYS A 75 13.25 12.65 -16.22
C LYS A 75 12.28 12.43 -15.05
N TYR A 76 12.72 12.66 -13.82
CA TYR A 76 11.90 12.54 -12.61
C TYR A 76 11.31 13.87 -12.13
N HIS A 77 11.45 14.98 -12.88
CA HIS A 77 10.92 16.31 -12.50
C HIS A 77 9.45 16.54 -12.90
N ARG A 78 8.81 15.55 -13.54
CA ARG A 78 7.39 15.54 -13.90
C ARG A 78 6.56 14.68 -12.95
N HIS A 79 5.23 14.67 -13.09
CA HIS A 79 4.35 13.83 -12.28
C HIS A 79 4.60 12.33 -12.51
N GLY A 80 4.90 11.94 -13.76
CA GLY A 80 5.09 10.53 -14.16
C GLY A 80 3.78 9.85 -14.59
N LEU A 81 2.73 10.64 -14.71
CA LEU A 81 1.38 10.23 -15.07
C LEU A 81 0.80 11.27 -16.02
N SER A 82 -0.05 10.82 -16.93
CA SER A 82 -0.83 11.63 -17.86
C SER A 82 -2.32 11.33 -17.70
N LEU A 83 -3.14 12.37 -17.55
CA LEU A 83 -4.60 12.21 -17.43
C LEU A 83 -5.19 11.70 -18.75
N VAL A 84 -5.94 10.60 -18.68
CA VAL A 84 -6.81 10.10 -19.74
C VAL A 84 -8.23 10.48 -19.36
N GLN A 85 -8.75 11.52 -20.01
CA GLN A 85 -10.12 11.97 -19.77
C GLN A 85 -11.12 11.02 -20.44
N ALA A 86 -12.20 10.72 -19.74
CA ALA A 86 -13.34 9.97 -20.26
C ALA A 86 -14.63 10.81 -20.20
N ASP A 87 -15.70 10.29 -20.82
CA ASP A 87 -17.03 10.93 -20.79
C ASP A 87 -17.64 10.96 -19.39
N SER A 88 -17.19 10.06 -18.50
CA SER A 88 -17.59 10.02 -17.10
C SER A 88 -16.39 10.07 -16.16
N LEU A 89 -16.66 10.53 -14.94
CA LEU A 89 -15.64 10.67 -13.89
C LEU A 89 -15.08 9.30 -13.50
N GLU A 90 -15.94 8.28 -13.38
CA GLU A 90 -15.54 6.93 -12.99
C GLU A 90 -14.60 6.25 -14.01
N ALA A 91 -14.73 6.62 -15.30
CA ALA A 91 -13.92 6.09 -16.39
C ALA A 91 -12.64 6.91 -16.63
N SER A 92 -12.50 8.09 -16.01
CA SER A 92 -11.28 8.87 -16.08
C SER A 92 -10.12 8.08 -15.46
N ALA A 93 -8.94 8.19 -16.07
CA ALA A 93 -7.81 7.32 -15.75
C ALA A 93 -6.47 8.08 -15.81
N ALA A 94 -5.41 7.44 -15.32
CA ALA A 94 -4.05 7.91 -15.48
C ALA A 94 -3.25 6.90 -16.31
N ALA A 95 -2.66 7.37 -17.41
CA ALA A 95 -1.66 6.64 -18.17
C ALA A 95 -0.28 6.86 -17.55
N LEU A 96 0.59 5.85 -17.65
CA LEU A 96 1.97 5.91 -17.16
C LEU A 96 2.85 6.65 -18.16
N ASP A 97 3.68 7.59 -17.68
CA ASP A 97 4.68 8.22 -18.53
C ASP A 97 5.95 7.35 -18.56
N LEU A 98 6.25 6.81 -19.75
CA LEU A 98 7.43 5.99 -19.99
C LEU A 98 8.56 6.80 -20.65
N ASP A 99 9.80 6.40 -20.38
CA ASP A 99 10.99 6.84 -21.11
C ASP A 99 11.20 5.95 -22.35
N ASN A 100 12.20 6.27 -23.18
CA ASN A 100 12.50 5.51 -24.40
C ASN A 100 12.88 4.04 -24.13
N ASP A 101 13.37 3.72 -22.94
CA ASP A 101 13.72 2.38 -22.48
C ASP A 101 12.55 1.65 -21.78
N ALA A 102 11.32 2.18 -21.91
CA ALA A 102 10.12 1.72 -21.20
C ALA A 102 10.20 1.82 -19.66
N SER A 103 11.20 2.52 -19.10
CA SER A 103 11.25 2.79 -17.66
C SER A 103 10.20 3.83 -17.26
N LEU A 104 9.63 3.67 -16.07
CA LEU A 104 8.73 4.66 -15.50
C LEU A 104 9.48 5.95 -15.20
N THR A 105 8.81 7.07 -15.43
CA THR A 105 9.40 8.40 -15.23
C THR A 105 8.62 9.24 -14.23
N GLY A 106 9.06 10.48 -14.04
CA GLY A 106 8.46 11.40 -13.07
C GLY A 106 8.60 10.94 -11.63
N LEU A 107 8.00 11.72 -10.73
CA LEU A 107 8.02 11.39 -9.31
C LEU A 107 7.34 10.04 -9.03
N PHE A 108 6.25 9.72 -9.74
CA PHE A 108 5.58 8.43 -9.59
C PHE A 108 6.52 7.26 -9.89
N GLY A 109 7.24 7.29 -11.01
CA GLY A 109 8.20 6.25 -11.37
C GLY A 109 9.36 6.15 -10.37
N LEU A 110 9.88 7.29 -9.90
CA LEU A 110 10.95 7.34 -8.91
C LEU A 110 10.50 6.78 -7.55
N TRP A 111 9.33 7.21 -7.07
CA TRP A 111 8.71 6.69 -5.85
C TRP A 111 8.50 5.19 -5.94
N ARG A 112 7.89 4.71 -7.03
CA ARG A 112 7.62 3.28 -7.22
C ARG A 112 8.90 2.43 -7.22
N GLY A 113 10.00 2.97 -7.76
CA GLY A 113 11.31 2.32 -7.72
C GLY A 113 11.85 2.06 -6.31
N ARG A 114 11.35 2.78 -5.30
CA ARG A 114 11.74 2.66 -3.88
C ARG A 114 10.63 2.09 -3.00
N ALA A 115 9.38 2.24 -3.43
CA ALA A 115 8.22 1.79 -2.70
C ALA A 115 8.17 0.27 -2.61
N ARG A 116 7.47 -0.18 -1.58
CA ARG A 116 7.32 -1.58 -1.24
C ARG A 116 5.94 -1.82 -0.66
N HIS A 117 5.52 -3.06 -0.72
CA HIS A 117 4.32 -3.55 -0.07
C HIS A 117 4.44 -3.52 1.46
N CYS A 118 3.29 -3.54 2.14
CA CYS A 118 3.28 -3.57 3.60
C CYS A 118 3.65 -4.98 4.07
N PRO A 119 4.51 -5.12 5.11
CA PRO A 119 4.71 -6.43 5.71
C PRO A 119 3.38 -6.95 6.29
N HIS A 120 3.21 -8.27 6.27
CA HIS A 120 2.04 -8.89 6.88
C HIS A 120 2.19 -8.84 8.39
N TYR A 121 1.19 -8.29 9.05
CA TYR A 121 1.09 -8.30 10.51
C TYR A 121 0.18 -9.43 10.93
N VAL A 122 0.62 -10.22 11.90
CA VAL A 122 -0.11 -11.37 12.41
C VAL A 122 -0.29 -11.29 13.92
N ASN A 123 -1.46 -11.68 14.40
CA ASN A 123 -1.65 -11.96 15.82
C ASN A 123 -1.08 -13.33 16.13
N ARG A 124 -0.06 -13.38 16.99
CA ARG A 124 0.67 -14.60 17.34
C ARG A 124 0.43 -14.96 18.80
N ASP A 125 -0.26 -16.07 19.00
CA ASP A 125 -0.48 -16.69 20.30
C ASP A 125 0.72 -17.58 20.65
N LEU A 126 1.40 -17.26 21.74
CA LEU A 126 2.52 -18.00 22.30
C LEU A 126 2.04 -18.77 23.52
N GLU A 127 2.11 -20.10 23.44
CA GLU A 127 1.72 -20.99 24.53
C GLU A 127 2.92 -21.76 25.04
N THR A 128 3.11 -21.76 26.36
CA THR A 128 4.16 -22.57 27.00
C THR A 128 3.49 -23.48 28.01
N SER A 129 3.82 -24.77 27.99
CA SER A 129 3.22 -25.74 28.91
C SER A 129 3.38 -25.29 30.37
N GLY A 130 2.25 -25.19 31.09
CA GLY A 130 2.21 -24.75 32.49
C GLY A 130 2.28 -23.24 32.73
N LYS A 131 2.25 -22.40 31.68
CA LYS A 131 2.20 -20.93 31.80
C LYS A 131 0.95 -20.35 31.15
N LEU A 132 0.59 -19.13 31.53
CA LEU A 132 -0.45 -18.37 30.85
C LEU A 132 0.03 -18.06 29.41
N GLY A 133 -0.86 -18.23 28.43
CA GLY A 133 -0.57 -17.85 27.05
C GLY A 133 -0.35 -16.34 26.92
N GLN A 134 0.46 -15.94 25.95
CA GLN A 134 0.70 -14.54 25.61
C GLN A 134 0.39 -14.32 24.13
N SER A 135 -0.43 -13.32 23.81
CA SER A 135 -0.63 -12.88 22.43
C SER A 135 0.23 -11.65 22.15
N ARG A 136 0.85 -11.59 20.97
CA ARG A 136 1.58 -10.41 20.48
C ARG A 136 1.39 -10.23 18.98
N TYR A 137 1.64 -9.02 18.49
CA TYR A 137 1.68 -8.75 17.06
C TYR A 137 3.09 -8.89 16.53
N ASP A 138 3.23 -9.62 15.43
CA ASP A 138 4.51 -9.93 14.79
C ASP A 138 4.43 -9.68 13.28
N ILE A 139 5.60 -9.59 12.63
CA ILE A 139 5.71 -9.51 11.17
C ILE A 139 5.91 -10.93 10.64
N SER A 140 5.06 -11.37 9.72
CA SER A 140 5.09 -12.74 9.18
C SER A 140 5.56 -12.85 7.73
N SER A 141 5.78 -11.74 7.02
CA SER A 141 6.18 -11.78 5.60
C SER A 141 7.42 -10.94 5.29
N SER A 142 8.12 -11.37 4.24
CA SER A 142 9.14 -10.55 3.58
C SER A 142 8.48 -9.40 2.83
N VAL A 143 9.11 -8.22 2.88
CA VAL A 143 8.61 -7.04 2.18
C VAL A 143 8.96 -7.11 0.69
N MET A 144 7.94 -7.04 -0.18
CA MET A 144 8.10 -7.05 -1.64
C MET A 144 8.31 -5.62 -2.19
N GLU A 145 9.39 -5.42 -2.93
CA GLU A 145 9.64 -4.14 -3.62
C GLU A 145 8.72 -4.00 -4.84
N LEU A 146 8.05 -2.85 -4.99
CA LEU A 146 7.16 -2.63 -6.14
C LEU A 146 7.95 -2.64 -7.45
N SER A 147 9.22 -2.23 -7.45
CA SER A 147 10.11 -2.29 -8.62
C SER A 147 10.26 -3.69 -9.23
N LYS A 148 10.00 -4.75 -8.45
CA LYS A 148 10.04 -6.16 -8.89
C LYS A 148 8.72 -6.67 -9.44
N ILE A 149 7.65 -5.91 -9.28
CA ILE A 149 6.32 -6.23 -9.79
C ILE A 149 6.11 -5.47 -11.10
N GLU A 150 5.62 -6.16 -12.12
CA GLU A 150 5.34 -5.53 -13.41
C GLU A 150 4.16 -4.56 -13.30
N MET A 151 4.29 -3.36 -13.89
CA MET A 151 3.16 -2.44 -14.01
C MET A 151 2.33 -2.79 -15.24
N PRO A 152 0.99 -2.76 -15.15
CA PRO A 152 0.15 -2.94 -16.31
C PRO A 152 0.39 -1.81 -17.32
N GLN A 153 0.58 -2.18 -18.60
CA GLN A 153 0.75 -1.25 -19.72
C GLN A 153 -0.59 -0.68 -20.20
N ARG A 154 -1.48 -0.33 -19.26
CA ARG A 154 -2.79 0.29 -19.52
C ARG A 154 -3.05 1.40 -18.52
N PRO A 155 -3.91 2.39 -18.84
CA PRO A 155 -4.35 3.37 -17.88
C PRO A 155 -5.01 2.71 -16.66
N ILE A 156 -4.76 3.30 -15.49
CA ILE A 156 -5.39 2.92 -14.22
C ILE A 156 -6.55 3.87 -13.98
N SER A 157 -7.77 3.35 -13.90
CA SER A 157 -8.97 4.18 -13.75
C SER A 157 -9.16 4.65 -12.31
N LEU A 158 -9.95 5.72 -12.15
CA LEU A 158 -10.35 6.20 -10.83
C LEU A 158 -11.13 5.13 -10.06
N THR A 159 -12.03 4.43 -10.74
CA THR A 159 -12.77 3.29 -10.15
C THR A 159 -11.83 2.20 -9.67
N GLU A 160 -10.82 1.86 -10.46
CA GLU A 160 -9.82 0.87 -10.05
C GLU A 160 -9.06 1.32 -8.81
N CYS A 161 -8.73 2.62 -8.69
CA CYS A 161 -8.12 3.15 -7.48
C CYS A 161 -9.04 2.94 -6.26
N PHE A 162 -10.34 3.22 -6.38
CA PHE A 162 -11.27 3.03 -5.27
C PHE A 162 -11.41 1.57 -4.85
N GLN A 163 -11.48 0.65 -5.82
CA GLN A 163 -11.69 -0.79 -5.59
C GLN A 163 -10.61 -1.45 -4.72
N HIS A 164 -9.46 -0.81 -4.54
CA HIS A 164 -8.33 -1.33 -3.75
C HIS A 164 -8.10 -0.57 -2.43
N ILE A 165 -9.00 0.36 -2.04
CA ILE A 165 -8.90 1.06 -0.75
C ILE A 165 -9.82 0.40 0.29
N PRO A 166 -9.27 -0.19 1.37
CA PRO A 166 -10.03 -0.79 2.46
C PRO A 166 -11.13 0.10 3.05
N GLY A 167 -10.80 1.38 3.31
CA GLY A 167 -11.72 2.32 3.94
C GLY A 167 -13.00 2.56 3.12
N LEU A 168 -12.96 2.32 1.80
CA LEU A 168 -14.12 2.48 0.92
C LEU A 168 -14.96 1.22 0.75
N PHE A 169 -14.58 0.10 1.37
CA PHE A 169 -15.21 -1.21 1.10
C PHE A 169 -16.74 -1.18 1.21
N ASN A 170 -17.27 -0.59 2.28
CA ASN A 170 -18.72 -0.48 2.49
C ASN A 170 -19.39 0.53 1.56
N SER A 171 -18.74 1.66 1.31
CA SER A 171 -19.26 2.72 0.43
C SER A 171 -19.33 2.27 -1.02
N LEU A 172 -18.36 1.47 -1.48
CA LEU A 172 -18.37 0.85 -2.81
C LEU A 172 -19.55 -0.08 -3.00
N HIS A 173 -19.84 -0.95 -2.03
CA HIS A 173 -21.02 -1.81 -2.07
C HIS A 173 -22.31 -1.00 -2.18
N SER A 174 -22.43 0.10 -1.44
CA SER A 174 -23.57 1.02 -1.51
C SER A 174 -23.71 1.68 -2.88
N ALA A 175 -22.57 1.98 -3.54
CA ALA A 175 -22.51 2.49 -4.89
C ALA A 175 -22.60 1.41 -5.99
N ARG A 176 -22.79 0.13 -5.63
CA ARG A 176 -22.80 -1.03 -6.54
C ARG A 176 -21.49 -1.21 -7.33
N ILE A 177 -20.39 -0.67 -6.81
CA ILE A 177 -19.05 -0.91 -7.33
C ILE A 177 -18.48 -2.10 -6.55
N LYS A 178 -18.04 -3.14 -7.25
CA LYS A 178 -17.46 -4.31 -6.59
C LYS A 178 -16.03 -3.99 -6.13
N PRO A 179 -15.68 -4.12 -4.84
CA PRO A 179 -14.28 -4.04 -4.42
C PRO A 179 -13.45 -5.17 -5.04
N LYS A 180 -12.13 -4.97 -5.18
CA LYS A 180 -11.18 -5.98 -5.69
C LYS A 180 -10.30 -6.61 -4.60
N ILE A 181 -10.73 -6.43 -3.36
CA ILE A 181 -10.07 -6.92 -2.15
C ILE A 181 -11.05 -7.79 -1.37
N ALA A 182 -10.53 -8.79 -0.65
CA ALA A 182 -11.34 -9.62 0.25
C ALA A 182 -10.93 -9.37 1.69
N ARG A 183 -11.91 -9.16 2.57
CA ARG A 183 -11.67 -9.05 4.00
C ARG A 183 -11.21 -10.40 4.57
N GLY A 184 -10.36 -10.39 5.58
CA GLY A 184 -10.00 -11.59 6.31
C GLY A 184 -9.14 -11.34 7.54
N THR A 185 -8.57 -12.41 8.07
CA THR A 185 -7.70 -12.41 9.26
C THR A 185 -6.58 -13.43 9.10
N ILE A 186 -5.44 -13.19 9.77
CA ILE A 186 -4.36 -14.15 9.93
C ILE A 186 -4.06 -14.29 11.41
N ARG A 187 -3.94 -15.53 11.89
CA ARG A 187 -3.55 -15.86 13.26
C ARG A 187 -2.51 -16.96 13.27
N ASP A 188 -1.48 -16.78 14.05
CA ASP A 188 -0.46 -17.79 14.31
C ASP A 188 -0.58 -18.29 15.74
N ARG A 189 -0.27 -19.56 15.96
CA ARG A 189 -0.13 -20.15 17.29
C ARG A 189 1.16 -20.95 17.34
N LEU A 190 2.05 -20.58 18.26
CA LEU A 190 3.27 -21.30 18.55
C LEU A 190 3.18 -21.91 19.95
N THR A 191 3.40 -23.21 20.05
CA THR A 191 3.47 -23.92 21.32
C THR A 191 4.91 -24.29 21.62
N PHE A 192 5.36 -23.99 22.83
CA PHE A 192 6.70 -24.27 23.33
C PHE A 192 6.65 -25.28 24.47
N ASP A 193 7.65 -26.15 24.51
CA ASP A 193 7.89 -27.02 25.66
C ASP A 193 8.49 -26.26 26.86
N GLN A 194 8.77 -26.99 27.94
CA GLN A 194 9.36 -26.41 29.15
C GLN A 194 10.80 -25.90 28.95
N THR A 195 11.49 -26.34 27.90
CA THR A 195 12.84 -25.89 27.53
C THR A 195 12.84 -24.63 26.66
N GLY A 196 11.65 -24.19 26.23
CA GLY A 196 11.48 -23.05 25.32
C GLY A 196 11.69 -23.43 23.84
N LYS A 197 11.74 -24.72 23.51
CA LYS A 197 11.76 -25.17 22.11
C LYS A 197 10.34 -25.18 21.55
N ALA A 198 10.16 -24.64 20.35
CA ALA A 198 8.88 -24.72 19.64
C ALA A 198 8.60 -26.19 19.28
N VAL A 199 7.44 -26.70 19.70
CA VAL A 199 6.98 -28.08 19.47
C VAL A 199 5.78 -28.16 18.53
N SER A 200 5.08 -27.04 18.33
CA SER A 200 4.00 -26.95 17.34
C SER A 200 3.91 -25.52 16.85
N ALA A 201 3.70 -25.39 15.55
CA ALA A 201 3.42 -24.11 14.91
C ALA A 201 2.19 -24.26 14.01
N ARG A 202 1.22 -23.38 14.18
CA ARG A 202 0.00 -23.38 13.37
C ARG A 202 -0.25 -21.98 12.84
N SER A 203 -0.47 -21.85 11.54
CA SER A 203 -0.96 -20.61 10.95
C SER A 203 -2.37 -20.82 10.41
N ARG A 204 -3.23 -19.82 10.61
CA ARG A 204 -4.61 -19.83 10.16
C ARG A 204 -4.91 -18.53 9.43
N SER A 205 -5.16 -18.64 8.14
CA SER A 205 -5.67 -17.54 7.31
C SER A 205 -7.16 -17.76 7.04
N THR A 206 -7.98 -16.75 7.35
CA THR A 206 -9.42 -16.77 7.08
C THR A 206 -9.73 -15.67 6.08
N ILE A 207 -10.21 -16.04 4.90
CA ILE A 207 -10.74 -15.13 3.89
C ILE A 207 -12.27 -15.15 4.04
N HIS A 208 -12.85 -13.99 4.34
CA HIS A 208 -14.30 -13.85 4.49
C HIS A 208 -15.01 -14.02 3.13
N PRO A 209 -16.31 -14.37 3.13
CA PRO A 209 -17.08 -14.54 1.90
C PRO A 209 -16.93 -13.41 0.89
N CYS A 210 -16.59 -13.76 -0.35
CA CYS A 210 -16.49 -12.83 -1.48
C CYS A 210 -16.81 -13.56 -2.80
N SER A 211 -16.85 -12.83 -3.92
CA SER A 211 -17.08 -13.46 -5.23
C SER A 211 -15.85 -14.22 -5.72
N ASP A 212 -16.05 -15.30 -6.47
CA ASP A 212 -14.96 -16.10 -7.06
C ASP A 212 -13.97 -15.28 -7.89
N GLU A 213 -14.45 -14.22 -8.56
CA GLU A 213 -13.62 -13.27 -9.32
C GLU A 213 -12.52 -12.63 -8.45
N ILE A 214 -12.78 -12.39 -7.17
CA ILE A 214 -11.82 -11.82 -6.21
C ILE A 214 -11.05 -12.94 -5.51
N LEU A 215 -11.74 -14.01 -5.16
CA LEU A 215 -11.20 -15.10 -4.35
C LEU A 215 -10.12 -15.90 -5.09
N GLN A 216 -10.35 -16.23 -6.37
CA GLN A 216 -9.44 -17.09 -7.13
C GLN A 216 -8.05 -16.44 -7.34
N PRO A 217 -7.94 -15.15 -7.72
CA PRO A 217 -6.64 -14.47 -7.75
C PRO A 217 -5.92 -14.45 -6.40
N ILE A 218 -6.64 -14.29 -5.28
CA ILE A 218 -6.05 -14.33 -3.93
C ILE A 218 -5.49 -15.72 -3.63
N LEU A 219 -6.29 -16.77 -3.87
CA LEU A 219 -5.88 -18.16 -3.59
C LEU A 219 -4.64 -18.57 -4.38
N LYS A 220 -4.50 -18.11 -5.64
CA LYS A 220 -3.33 -18.38 -6.48
C LYS A 220 -2.01 -17.83 -5.93
N LYS A 221 -2.07 -16.85 -5.03
CA LYS A 221 -0.88 -16.22 -4.44
C LYS A 221 -0.37 -16.92 -3.19
N PHE A 222 -1.17 -17.81 -2.61
CA PHE A 222 -0.71 -18.70 -1.55
C PHE A 222 0.15 -19.80 -2.17
N VAL A 223 1.47 -19.59 -2.12
CA VAL A 223 2.46 -20.50 -2.70
C VAL A 223 3.41 -20.93 -1.61
N PHE A 224 3.45 -22.22 -1.34
CA PHE A 224 4.24 -22.74 -0.25
C PHE A 224 5.05 -23.98 -0.66
N SER A 225 6.23 -24.12 -0.07
CA SER A 225 7.00 -25.36 -0.20
C SER A 225 6.34 -26.46 0.61
N SER A 226 6.20 -27.66 0.02
CA SER A 226 5.63 -28.83 0.71
C SER A 226 6.42 -29.24 1.96
N ARG A 227 7.67 -28.80 2.10
CA ARG A 227 8.51 -29.06 3.27
C ARG A 227 8.12 -28.23 4.49
N LEU A 228 7.31 -27.18 4.32
CA LEU A 228 6.95 -26.27 5.40
C LEU A 228 5.85 -26.83 6.31
N PHE A 229 5.08 -27.80 5.83
CA PHE A 229 3.89 -28.27 6.53
C PHE A 229 3.95 -29.75 6.85
N GLU A 230 3.45 -30.07 8.02
CA GLU A 230 3.08 -31.41 8.42
C GLU A 230 1.67 -31.74 7.93
N SER A 231 0.78 -30.75 7.98
CA SER A 231 -0.60 -30.89 7.54
C SER A 231 -1.15 -29.55 7.00
N ILE A 232 -2.06 -29.64 6.03
CA ILE A 232 -2.83 -28.50 5.52
C ILE A 232 -4.30 -28.90 5.52
N SER A 233 -5.15 -28.04 6.07
CA SER A 233 -6.60 -28.14 6.02
C SER A 233 -7.18 -26.92 5.35
N ILE A 234 -8.02 -27.14 4.33
CA ILE A 234 -8.74 -26.10 3.61
C ILE A 234 -10.22 -26.39 3.80
N VAL A 235 -10.94 -25.41 4.37
CA VAL A 235 -12.38 -25.51 4.62
C VAL A 235 -13.09 -24.37 3.90
N ASP A 236 -14.01 -24.72 3.01
CA ASP A 236 -14.89 -23.78 2.33
C ASP A 236 -15.98 -23.30 3.29
N VAL A 237 -16.17 -21.98 3.39
CA VAL A 237 -17.17 -21.39 4.30
C VAL A 237 -17.98 -20.34 3.55
N GLN A 238 -19.16 -20.72 3.03
CA GLN A 238 -20.13 -19.80 2.43
C GLN A 238 -19.49 -18.79 1.44
N ALA A 239 -18.68 -19.27 0.49
CA ALA A 239 -17.88 -18.46 -0.47
C ALA A 239 -16.67 -17.72 0.13
N GLY A 240 -16.24 -18.08 1.33
CA GLY A 240 -14.94 -17.75 1.92
C GLY A 240 -14.09 -19.02 2.11
N PHE A 241 -12.87 -18.85 2.60
CA PHE A 241 -11.91 -19.94 2.81
C PHE A 241 -11.25 -19.83 4.18
N VAL A 242 -11.12 -20.96 4.86
CA VAL A 242 -10.23 -21.10 6.02
C VAL A 242 -9.09 -22.02 5.63
N PHE A 243 -7.89 -21.44 5.57
CA PHE A 243 -6.65 -22.16 5.35
C PHE A 243 -5.94 -22.33 6.69
N THR A 244 -5.77 -23.57 7.14
CA THR A 244 -5.01 -23.89 8.36
C THR A 244 -3.82 -24.76 7.99
N SER A 245 -2.63 -24.31 8.36
CA SER A 245 -1.38 -25.01 8.15
C SER A 245 -0.76 -25.38 9.50
N ASP A 246 -0.49 -26.67 9.71
CA ASP A 246 0.42 -27.12 10.75
C ASP A 246 1.83 -27.09 10.17
N LEU A 247 2.63 -26.14 10.65
CA LEU A 247 3.96 -25.82 10.16
C LEU A 247 5.01 -26.63 10.94
N THR A 248 6.04 -27.10 10.25
CA THR A 248 7.25 -27.63 10.90
C THR A 248 7.89 -26.51 11.72
N PRO A 249 8.02 -26.63 13.06
CA PRO A 249 8.43 -25.53 13.92
C PRO A 249 9.78 -24.90 13.53
N GLU A 250 10.73 -25.72 13.06
CA GLU A 250 12.05 -25.26 12.61
C GLU A 250 12.01 -24.43 11.32
N LEU A 251 10.92 -24.52 10.55
CA LEU A 251 10.73 -23.83 9.26
C LEU A 251 9.63 -22.78 9.32
N PHE A 252 9.15 -22.42 10.50
CA PHE A 252 8.03 -21.51 10.66
C PHE A 252 8.29 -20.12 10.05
N ASP A 253 9.53 -19.62 10.15
CA ASP A 253 9.95 -18.34 9.56
C ASP A 253 10.48 -18.49 8.12
N ALA A 254 10.37 -19.68 7.51
CA ALA A 254 10.81 -19.86 6.15
C ALA A 254 9.92 -19.06 5.18
N PRO A 255 10.50 -18.46 4.12
CA PRO A 255 9.75 -17.66 3.18
C PRO A 255 8.59 -18.44 2.54
N SER A 256 7.43 -17.81 2.51
CA SER A 256 6.24 -18.29 1.82
C SER A 256 5.67 -17.21 0.90
N GLY A 257 5.05 -17.64 -0.20
CA GLY A 257 4.24 -16.77 -1.04
C GLY A 257 2.88 -16.58 -0.42
N ALA A 258 2.50 -15.33 -0.21
CA ALA A 258 1.17 -14.93 0.24
C ALA A 258 0.71 -13.72 -0.59
N PRO A 259 -0.61 -13.55 -0.78
CA PRO A 259 -1.17 -12.34 -1.40
C PRO A 259 -0.79 -11.10 -0.61
N GLU A 260 -0.76 -9.95 -1.28
CA GLU A 260 -0.56 -8.66 -0.60
C GLU A 260 -1.72 -8.39 0.36
N ILE A 261 -1.41 -7.79 1.50
CA ILE A 261 -2.39 -7.48 2.54
C ILE A 261 -2.33 -6.01 2.91
N ILE A 262 -3.49 -5.35 2.85
CA ILE A 262 -3.65 -4.00 3.37
C ILE A 262 -4.32 -4.08 4.75
N PRO A 263 -3.62 -3.72 5.84
CA PRO A 263 -4.20 -3.70 7.17
C PRO A 263 -5.02 -2.42 7.38
N ASP A 264 -6.31 -2.57 7.63
CA ASP A 264 -7.18 -1.46 8.06
C ASP A 264 -7.09 -1.30 9.58
N THR A 265 -7.35 -2.40 10.28
CA THR A 265 -7.06 -2.55 11.71
C THR A 265 -6.29 -3.83 11.93
N VAL A 266 -5.88 -4.05 13.18
CA VAL A 266 -5.12 -5.22 13.56
C VAL A 266 -5.90 -6.54 13.37
N ASP A 267 -7.22 -6.50 13.51
CA ASP A 267 -8.11 -7.65 13.30
C ASP A 267 -8.83 -7.60 11.95
N ASN A 268 -8.55 -6.60 11.11
CA ASN A 268 -9.23 -6.40 9.83
C ASN A 268 -8.20 -6.22 8.71
N LEU A 269 -7.94 -7.32 8.01
CA LEU A 269 -7.00 -7.39 6.91
C LEU A 269 -7.76 -7.45 5.58
N TYR A 270 -7.20 -6.83 4.54
CA TYR A 270 -7.74 -6.91 3.19
C TYR A 270 -6.73 -7.55 2.26
N PHE A 271 -7.07 -8.74 1.78
CA PHE A 271 -6.27 -9.55 0.87
C PHE A 271 -6.48 -9.05 -0.56
N MET A 272 -5.37 -8.83 -1.26
CA MET A 272 -5.35 -8.36 -2.64
C MET A 272 -4.96 -9.50 -3.57
N GLY A 273 -5.87 -9.79 -4.50
CA GLY A 273 -5.64 -10.69 -5.61
C GLY A 273 -4.96 -9.93 -6.74
N ASP A 274 -5.68 -9.69 -7.82
CA ASP A 274 -5.23 -8.78 -8.87
C ASP A 274 -5.11 -7.34 -8.30
N GLY A 275 -4.12 -6.57 -8.78
CA GLY A 275 -3.92 -5.19 -8.33
C GLY A 275 -2.63 -4.93 -7.53
N ASP A 276 -1.90 -5.96 -7.14
CA ASP A 276 -0.67 -5.84 -6.33
C ASP A 276 0.50 -5.15 -7.04
N PHE A 277 0.31 -4.62 -8.24
CA PHE A 277 1.28 -3.75 -8.90
C PHE A 277 1.41 -2.37 -8.20
N LEU A 278 0.45 -2.02 -7.33
CA LEU A 278 0.50 -0.87 -6.41
C LEU A 278 0.13 -1.28 -4.98
N ASN A 279 0.73 -0.61 -4.01
CA ASN A 279 0.27 -0.62 -2.62
C ASN A 279 -0.82 0.46 -2.40
N GLU A 280 -1.36 0.56 -1.20
CA GLU A 280 -2.42 1.53 -0.87
C GLU A 280 -1.99 3.00 -1.14
N VAL A 281 -0.76 3.38 -0.81
CA VAL A 281 -0.20 4.72 -1.14
C VAL A 281 -0.20 4.96 -2.65
N GLY A 282 0.16 3.95 -3.45
CA GLY A 282 0.16 4.03 -4.90
C GLY A 282 -1.23 4.27 -5.48
N TYR A 283 -2.25 3.59 -4.95
CA TYR A 283 -3.64 3.81 -5.35
C TYR A 283 -4.13 5.20 -4.94
N PHE A 284 -3.80 5.69 -3.74
CA PHE A 284 -4.07 7.08 -3.36
C PHE A 284 -3.37 8.07 -4.29
N TYR A 285 -2.09 7.84 -4.63
CA TYR A 285 -1.31 8.74 -5.48
C TYR A 285 -1.96 8.87 -6.86
N VAL A 286 -2.30 7.75 -7.50
CA VAL A 286 -2.90 7.74 -8.83
C VAL A 286 -4.32 8.32 -8.81
N GLY A 287 -5.15 7.92 -7.85
CA GLY A 287 -6.52 8.45 -7.74
C GLY A 287 -6.55 9.96 -7.46
N LEU A 288 -5.69 10.45 -6.56
CA LEU A 288 -5.56 11.87 -6.28
C LEU A 288 -4.97 12.64 -7.45
N TYR A 289 -4.06 12.05 -8.22
CA TYR A 289 -3.60 12.65 -9.47
C TYR A 289 -4.77 12.87 -10.43
N ILE A 290 -5.60 11.85 -10.68
CA ILE A 290 -6.77 11.95 -11.57
C ILE A 290 -7.70 13.07 -11.09
N LEU A 291 -8.10 13.04 -9.81
CA LEU A 291 -9.01 14.03 -9.24
C LEU A 291 -8.41 15.45 -9.22
N GLY A 292 -7.11 15.57 -8.90
CA GLY A 292 -6.40 16.84 -8.89
C GLY A 292 -6.26 17.45 -10.28
N MET A 293 -5.97 16.64 -11.31
CA MET A 293 -5.90 17.11 -12.69
C MET A 293 -7.28 17.51 -13.21
N LEU A 294 -8.34 16.77 -12.88
CA LEU A 294 -9.72 17.16 -13.22
C LEU A 294 -10.13 18.47 -12.53
N SER A 295 -9.85 18.62 -11.24
CA SER A 295 -10.10 19.85 -10.49
C SER A 295 -9.35 21.06 -11.09
N ARG A 296 -8.10 20.87 -11.49
CA ARG A 296 -7.24 21.95 -11.99
C ARG A 296 -7.49 22.31 -13.46
N TYR A 297 -7.57 21.32 -14.34
CA TYR A 297 -7.57 21.52 -15.79
C TYR A 297 -8.96 21.35 -16.42
N TYR A 298 -9.89 20.66 -15.73
CA TYR A 298 -11.26 20.44 -16.20
C TYR A 298 -12.31 20.86 -15.14
N PRO A 299 -12.20 22.08 -14.58
CA PRO A 299 -13.04 22.49 -13.46
C PRO A 299 -14.53 22.50 -13.80
N HIS A 300 -14.90 22.73 -15.06
CA HIS A 300 -16.29 22.70 -15.52
C HIS A 300 -16.91 21.30 -15.37
N THR A 301 -16.18 20.25 -15.76
CA THR A 301 -16.61 18.86 -15.60
C THR A 301 -16.68 18.49 -14.13
N TRP A 302 -15.64 18.84 -13.36
CA TRP A 302 -15.60 18.56 -11.93
C TRP A 302 -16.74 19.23 -11.16
N MET A 303 -16.98 20.52 -11.39
CA MET A 303 -18.07 21.26 -10.75
C MET A 303 -19.45 20.73 -11.16
N LYS A 304 -19.62 20.28 -12.40
CA LYS A 304 -20.85 19.65 -12.86
C LYS A 304 -21.14 18.36 -12.07
N GLU A 305 -20.13 17.54 -11.81
CA GLU A 305 -20.30 16.33 -10.98
C GLU A 305 -20.56 16.67 -9.52
N ILE A 306 -19.84 17.65 -8.94
CA ILE A 306 -20.12 18.13 -7.57
C ILE A 306 -21.58 18.59 -7.44
N ASN A 307 -22.06 19.40 -8.37
CA ASN A 307 -23.41 19.94 -8.34
C ASN A 307 -24.49 18.87 -8.52
N ARG A 308 -24.17 17.73 -9.15
CA ARG A 308 -25.08 16.58 -9.23
C ARG A 308 -25.19 15.82 -7.90
N SER A 309 -24.24 16.00 -6.98
CA SER A 309 -24.18 15.29 -5.70
C SER A 309 -24.34 13.78 -5.87
N SER A 310 -23.62 13.22 -6.86
CA SER A 310 -23.70 11.80 -7.16
C SER A 310 -23.03 10.96 -6.05
N LEU A 311 -23.40 9.68 -5.96
CA LEU A 311 -22.70 8.72 -5.08
C LEU A 311 -21.19 8.70 -5.35
N LEU A 312 -20.79 8.92 -6.60
CA LEU A 312 -19.39 8.99 -6.99
C LEU A 312 -18.67 10.21 -6.39
N THR A 313 -19.33 11.37 -6.32
CA THR A 313 -18.78 12.55 -5.65
C THR A 313 -18.56 12.29 -4.15
N ILE A 314 -19.49 11.57 -3.50
CA ILE A 314 -19.34 11.15 -2.10
C ILE A 314 -18.14 10.21 -1.95
N LEU A 315 -18.00 9.22 -2.83
CA LEU A 315 -16.83 8.32 -2.84
C LEU A 315 -15.52 9.08 -3.07
N CYS A 316 -15.51 10.10 -3.93
CA CYS A 316 -14.33 10.93 -4.15
C CYS A 316 -13.94 11.69 -2.87
N ASP A 317 -14.92 12.27 -2.17
CA ASP A 317 -14.66 12.99 -0.92
C ASP A 317 -14.11 12.06 0.16
N GLU A 318 -14.74 10.90 0.34
CA GLU A 318 -14.30 9.88 1.29
C GLU A 318 -12.90 9.34 0.94
N PHE A 319 -12.61 9.10 -0.34
CA PHE A 319 -11.29 8.70 -0.82
C PHE A 319 -10.22 9.76 -0.48
N ILE A 320 -10.53 11.04 -0.68
CA ILE A 320 -9.63 12.14 -0.34
C ILE A 320 -9.39 12.15 1.17
N ASP A 321 -10.45 12.08 1.99
CA ASP A 321 -10.30 12.11 3.45
C ASP A 321 -9.51 10.90 3.97
N LEU A 322 -9.76 9.71 3.44
CA LEU A 322 -8.98 8.51 3.75
C LEU A 322 -7.50 8.71 3.39
N SER A 323 -7.21 9.28 2.22
CA SER A 323 -5.81 9.52 1.80
C SER A 323 -5.06 10.46 2.76
N LEU A 324 -5.74 11.48 3.29
CA LEU A 324 -5.17 12.46 4.23
C LEU A 324 -4.93 11.90 5.63
N VAL A 325 -5.48 10.71 5.93
CA VAL A 325 -5.29 9.99 7.19
C VAL A 325 -4.31 8.84 7.01
N ARG A 326 -4.53 8.00 5.98
CA ARG A 326 -3.80 6.74 5.75
C ARG A 326 -2.42 6.96 5.16
N ALA A 327 -2.27 7.82 4.15
CA ALA A 327 -0.98 8.02 3.49
C ALA A 327 0.13 8.51 4.45
N PRO A 328 -0.11 9.50 5.34
CA PRO A 328 0.89 9.90 6.33
C PRO A 328 1.33 8.76 7.27
N LEU A 329 0.40 7.90 7.70
CA LEU A 329 0.69 6.77 8.59
C LEU A 329 1.54 5.71 7.89
N MET A 330 1.24 5.41 6.63
CA MET A 330 2.02 4.47 5.83
C MET A 330 3.43 5.01 5.55
N THR A 331 3.54 6.28 5.18
CA THR A 331 4.83 6.94 5.01
C THR A 331 5.62 6.92 6.30
N LEU A 332 5.00 7.22 7.45
CA LEU A 332 5.66 7.12 8.76
C LEU A 332 6.17 5.69 9.02
N GLY A 333 5.39 4.65 8.70
CA GLY A 333 5.84 3.26 8.82
C GLY A 333 7.05 2.93 7.94
N VAL A 334 7.17 3.54 6.76
CA VAL A 334 8.38 3.44 5.93
C VAL A 334 9.57 4.15 6.60
N LEU A 335 9.35 5.35 7.14
CA LEU A 335 10.39 6.13 7.83
C LEU A 335 10.91 5.38 9.07
N ASP A 336 10.01 4.85 9.90
CA ASP A 336 10.34 4.16 11.16
C ASP A 336 11.11 2.84 10.95
N SER A 337 10.99 2.24 9.76
CA SER A 337 11.63 0.95 9.48
C SER A 337 13.17 0.97 9.42
N ARG A 338 13.80 2.15 9.50
CA ARG A 338 15.25 2.32 9.46
C ARG A 338 15.66 3.38 10.48
N VAL A 339 16.80 3.17 11.13
CA VAL A 339 17.42 4.19 11.99
C VAL A 339 18.75 4.56 11.34
N PHE A 340 18.98 5.87 11.15
CA PHE A 340 20.25 6.37 10.62
C PHE A 340 21.09 6.93 11.75
N ILE A 341 22.28 6.34 11.92
CA ILE A 341 23.32 6.87 12.80
C ILE A 341 24.30 7.61 11.89
N TYR A 342 24.38 8.93 12.04
CA TYR A 342 25.40 9.74 11.38
C TYR A 342 26.56 9.92 12.35
N GLU A 343 27.77 9.54 11.92
CA GLU A 343 29.03 9.89 12.59
C GLU A 343 29.44 11.35 12.33
#